data_AF-A0A8T3TEV1-F1
#
_entry.id   AF-A0A8T3TEV1-F1
#
_cell.length_a   1.000
_cell.length_b   1.000
_cell.length_c   1.000
_cell.angle_alpha   90.00
_cell.angle_beta   90.00
_cell.angle_gamma   90.00
#
_symmetry.space_group_name_H-M   'P 1'
#
loop_
_entity.id
_entity.type
_entity.pdbx_description
1 polymer ?
#
loop_
_entity_poly.entity_id
_entity_poly.type
_entity_poly.pdbx_seq_one_letter_code
_entity_poly.pdbx_strand_id
1 'polypeptide(L)' 'MARSIRCACGHDVTAADDVGLVRQLRQHLTDDHPDLQVPDEALQAQVTAEGRDSDG' A
#
# COMPACT_ATOMS: atom_id res chain seq x y z
N MET A 1 15.21 -0.35 -3.27
CA MET A 1 15.00 0.31 -1.96
C MET A 1 13.58 -0.03 -1.56
N ALA A 2 13.36 -0.47 -0.33
CA ALA A 2 12.03 -0.87 0.09
C ALA A 2 11.07 0.33 -0.03
N ARG A 3 9.83 0.07 -0.43
CA ARG A 3 8.76 1.05 -0.54
C ARG A 3 7.83 0.91 0.65
N SER A 4 7.36 2.03 1.17
CA SER A 4 6.44 2.08 2.30
C SER A 4 5.33 3.08 2.05
N ILE A 5 4.14 2.78 2.55
CA ILE A 5 3.00 3.69 2.51
C ILE A 5 2.19 3.56 3.79
N ARG A 6 1.69 4.68 4.28
CA ARG A 6 0.82 4.69 5.46
C ARG A 6 -0.64 4.59 5.04
N CYS A 7 -1.32 3.54 5.47
CA CYS A 7 -2.75 3.41 5.31
C CYS A 7 -3.48 4.41 6.22
N ALA A 8 -4.68 4.84 5.82
CA ALA A 8 -5.49 5.80 6.57
C ALA A 8 -5.89 5.29 7.97
N CYS A 9 -5.92 3.96 8.19
CA CYS A 9 -6.14 3.36 9.50
C CYS A 9 -4.95 3.51 10.46
N GLY A 10 -3.81 4.02 9.96
CA GLY A 10 -2.59 4.23 10.74
C GLY A 10 -1.55 3.12 10.60
N HIS A 11 -1.85 2.02 9.91
CA HIS A 11 -0.90 0.94 9.63
C HIS A 11 0.09 1.34 8.53
N ASP A 12 1.39 1.12 8.77
CA ASP A 12 2.40 1.26 7.73
C ASP A 12 2.54 -0.05 6.99
N VAL A 13 2.37 0.00 5.67
CA VAL A 13 2.56 -1.13 4.77
C VAL A 13 3.91 -0.95 4.11
N THR A 14 4.74 -1.99 4.15
CA THR A 14 6.09 -1.97 3.55
C THR A 14 6.26 -3.16 2.62
N ALA A 15 6.99 -2.97 1.53
CA ALA A 15 7.31 -3.99 0.55
C ALA A 15 8.66 -3.71 -0.13
N ALA A 16 9.18 -4.69 -0.86
CA ALA A 16 10.45 -4.55 -1.57
C ALA A 16 10.41 -3.48 -2.68
N ASP A 17 9.25 -3.33 -3.35
CA ASP A 17 9.03 -2.46 -4.51
C ASP A 17 7.54 -2.05 -4.59
N ASP A 18 7.19 -1.11 -5.46
CA ASP A 18 5.81 -0.62 -5.65
C ASP A 18 4.81 -1.74 -5.98
N VAL A 19 5.20 -2.68 -6.84
CA VAL A 19 4.35 -3.82 -7.21
C VAL A 19 4.05 -4.69 -5.98
N GLY A 20 5.06 -4.90 -5.13
CA GLY A 20 4.88 -5.60 -3.85
C GLY A 20 4.01 -4.79 -2.88
N LEU A 21 4.16 -3.47 -2.89
CA LEU A 21 3.44 -2.56 -2.01
C LEU A 21 1.96 -2.53 -2.33
N VAL A 22 1.58 -2.48 -3.61
CA VAL A 22 0.18 -2.54 -4.05
C VAL A 22 -0.46 -3.86 -3.63
N ARG A 23 0.25 -4.99 -3.78
CA ARG A 23 -0.25 -6.31 -3.36
C ARG A 23 -0.45 -6.39 -1.84
N GLN A 24 0.52 -5.92 -1.06
CA GLN A 24 0.43 -5.87 0.39
C GLN A 24 -0.70 -4.94 0.86
N LEU A 25 -0.83 -3.76 0.26
CA LEU A 25 -1.87 -2.79 0.59
C LEU A 25 -3.26 -3.35 0.25
N ARG A 26 -3.42 -4.01 -0.90
CA ARG A 26 -4.66 -4.70 -1.27
C ARG A 26 -5.01 -5.81 -0.28
N GLN A 27 -4.03 -6.62 0.11
CA GLN A 27 -4.25 -7.70 1.08
C GLN A 27 -4.68 -7.14 2.44
N HIS A 28 -4.02 -6.07 2.89
CA HIS A 28 -4.38 -5.35 4.11
C HIS A 28 -5.80 -4.79 4.04
N LEU A 29 -6.17 -4.13 2.93
CA LEU A 29 -7.53 -3.62 2.74
C LEU A 29 -8.56 -4.76 2.72
N THR A 30 -8.26 -5.89 2.09
CA THR A 30 -9.18 -7.03 2.05
C THR A 30 -9.42 -7.65 3.43
N ASP A 31 -8.38 -7.72 4.27
CA ASP A 31 -8.43 -8.37 5.58
C ASP A 31 -8.95 -7.44 6.69
N ASP A 32 -8.45 -6.20 6.73
CA ASP A 32 -8.73 -5.22 7.78
C ASP A 32 -9.88 -4.25 7.42
N HIS A 33 -10.10 -4.05 6.11
CA HIS A 33 -11.08 -3.09 5.58
C HIS A 33 -11.96 -3.69 4.46
N PRO A 34 -12.65 -4.82 4.69
CA PRO A 34 -13.41 -5.52 3.65
C PRO A 34 -14.52 -4.68 3.00
N ASP A 35 -14.95 -3.61 3.66
CA ASP A 35 -15.94 -2.65 3.14
C ASP A 35 -15.32 -1.64 2.15
N LEU A 36 -14.01 -1.38 2.24
CA LEU A 36 -13.27 -0.51 1.33
C LEU A 36 -12.87 -1.28 0.06
N GLN A 37 -13.73 -1.21 -0.94
CA GLN A 37 -13.42 -1.69 -2.29
C GLN A 37 -12.63 -0.62 -3.06
N VAL A 38 -11.30 -0.62 -2.90
CA VAL A 38 -10.41 0.26 -3.67
C VAL A 38 -9.92 -0.51 -4.91
N PRO A 39 -10.12 0.01 -6.14
CA PRO A 39 -9.66 -0.65 -7.34
C PRO A 39 -8.13 -0.64 -7.43
N ASP A 40 -7.54 -1.66 -8.07
CA ASP A 40 -6.09 -1.84 -8.17
C ASP A 40 -5.38 -0.62 -8.79
N GLU A 41 -6.02 0.05 -9.75
CA GLU A 41 -5.52 1.27 -10.38
C GLU A 41 -5.37 2.44 -9.38
N ALA A 42 -6.32 2.59 -8.46
CA ALA A 42 -6.28 3.63 -7.44
C ALA A 42 -5.21 3.31 -6.38
N LEU A 43 -5.04 2.03 -6.02
CA LEU A 43 -3.94 1.61 -5.15
C LEU A 43 -2.58 1.88 -5.79
N GLN A 44 -2.43 1.59 -7.08
CA GLN A 44 -1.19 1.86 -7.79
C GLN A 44 -0.90 3.37 -7.89
N ALA A 45 -1.92 4.18 -8.18
CA ALA A 45 -1.79 5.63 -8.17
C ALA A 45 -1.41 6.16 -6.78
N GLN A 46 -2.01 5.61 -5.72
CA GLN A 46 -1.72 5.99 -4.34
C GLN A 46 -0.30 5.62 -3.94
N VAL A 47 0.15 4.39 -4.24
CA VAL A 47 1.54 3.96 -4.01
C VAL A 47 2.52 4.83 -4.79
N THR A 48 2.19 5.22 -6.03
CA THR A 48 3.06 6.08 -6.83
C THR A 48 3.15 7.50 -6.27
N ALA A 49 2.05 8.04 -5.75
CA ALA A 49 1.97 9.41 -5.23
C ALA A 49 2.50 9.55 -3.80
N GLU A 50 2.17 8.60 -2.92
CA GLU A 50 2.39 8.66 -1.47
C GLU A 50 3.45 7.65 -1.00
N GLY A 51 3.85 6.71 -1.86
CA GLY A 51 4.87 5.72 -1.55
C GLY A 51 6.22 6.41 -1.32
N ARG A 52 6.79 6.16 -0.15
CA ARG A 52 8.11 6.67 0.25
C ARG A 52 9.12 5.54 0.26
N ASP A 53 10.33 5.82 -0.19
CA ASP A 53 11.46 4.91 -0.04
C ASP A 53 11.79 4.80 1.46
N SER A 54 11.67 3.59 2.00
CA SER A 54 12.20 3.22 3.30
C SER A 54 13.65 2.80 3.10
N ASP A 55 14.57 3.65 3.54
CA ASP A 55 15.97 3.27 3.76
C ASP A 55 15.99 2.36 4.99
N GLY A 56 16.18 1.06 4.75
CA GLY A 56 16.32 0.05 5.80
C GLY A 56 17.76 -0.06 6.28
#